data_AF-A0A0C9T2L8-F1
#
_entry.id   AF-A0A0C9T2L8-F1
#
_cell.length_a   1.000
_cell.length_b   1.000
_cell.length_c   1.000
_cell.angle_alpha   90.00
_cell.angle_beta   90.00
_cell.angle_gamma   90.00
#
_symmetry.space_group_name_H-M   'P 1'
#
loop_
_entity.id
_entity.type
_entity.pdbx_description
1 polymer ?
#
loop_
_entity_poly.entity_id
_entity_poly.type
_entity_poly.pdbx_seq_one_letter_code
_entity_poly.pdbx_strand_id
1 'polypeptide(L)'
;RPCGQLLVKTTKVGGVKASVPIRPFTVQDYDNFLAGLLSCPGMEAAMERGTMLNDKYELWDIKDGTGITEIAGPDGKPFMDGLQRSDLRLAWSLSVDWFNPHGNKIAGKKKSVGSMAMALLNLPPSLRYKAENLYLVGVIPGPREPSLDEINHFLQPVVDFFLPAWKDGTWFTKTSLHPEGRLC
;
A
#
# COMPACT_ATOMS: atom_id res chain seq x y z
N ARG A 1 5.93 -10.69 22.48
CA ARG A 1 6.34 -12.08 22.82
C ARG A 1 5.63 -13.01 21.84
N PRO A 2 6.30 -14.00 21.23
CA PRO A 2 5.65 -14.95 20.33
C PRO A 2 4.59 -15.78 21.08
N CYS A 3 3.43 -16.00 20.47
CA CYS A 3 2.30 -16.71 21.09
C CYS A 3 2.41 -18.25 21.03
N GLY A 4 3.43 -18.79 20.35
CA GLY A 4 3.65 -20.23 20.22
C GLY A 4 2.67 -20.95 19.28
N GLN A 5 1.83 -20.21 18.54
CA GLN A 5 0.88 -20.80 17.60
C GLN A 5 1.62 -21.44 16.41
N LEU A 6 1.24 -22.67 16.08
CA LEU A 6 1.73 -23.37 14.88
C LEU A 6 1.36 -22.57 13.62
N LEU A 7 2.35 -22.33 12.75
CA LEU A 7 2.17 -21.66 11.45
C LEU A 7 2.06 -22.64 10.29
N VAL A 8 2.43 -23.90 10.51
CA VAL A 8 2.47 -24.96 9.51
C VAL A 8 1.70 -26.18 10.00
N LYS A 9 1.17 -26.95 9.06
CA LYS A 9 0.52 -28.24 9.28
C LYS A 9 1.15 -29.30 8.40
N THR A 10 1.19 -30.54 8.88
CA THR A 10 1.64 -31.68 8.08
C THR A 10 0.50 -32.16 7.18
N THR A 11 0.76 -32.25 5.88
CA THR A 11 -0.18 -32.81 4.89
C THR A 11 0.56 -33.77 3.94
N LYS A 12 -0.16 -34.57 3.17
CA LYS A 12 0.43 -35.34 2.07
C LYS A 12 0.33 -34.52 0.78
N VAL A 13 1.47 -34.22 0.16
CA VAL A 13 1.57 -33.62 -1.18
C VAL A 13 2.26 -34.64 -2.07
N GLY A 14 1.59 -35.12 -3.13
CA GLY A 14 2.16 -36.15 -4.01
C GLY A 14 2.52 -37.47 -3.30
N GLY A 15 1.80 -37.83 -2.23
CA GLY A 15 2.07 -39.05 -1.44
C GLY A 15 3.15 -38.89 -0.35
N VAL A 16 3.96 -37.83 -0.40
CA VAL A 16 5.01 -37.55 0.60
C VAL A 16 4.45 -36.66 1.71
N LYS A 17 4.83 -36.92 2.96
CA LYS A 17 4.50 -36.02 4.09
C LYS A 17 5.29 -34.72 3.93
N ALA A 18 4.60 -33.61 3.85
CA ALA A 18 5.16 -32.27 3.73
C ALA A 18 4.56 -31.34 4.79
N SER A 19 5.36 -30.39 5.26
CA SER A 19 4.91 -29.29 6.12
C SER A 19 4.47 -28.14 5.24
N VAL A 20 3.22 -27.67 5.38
CA VAL A 20 2.65 -26.59 4.57
C VAL A 20 2.10 -25.45 5.44
N PRO A 21 2.11 -24.19 4.98
CA PRO A 21 1.53 -23.07 5.72
C PRO A 21 0.04 -23.30 6.02
N ILE A 22 -0.39 -22.92 7.22
CA ILE A 22 -1.81 -23.00 7.62
C ILE A 22 -2.62 -21.89 6.94
N ARG A 23 -2.05 -20.69 6.88
CA ARG A 23 -2.72 -19.48 6.40
C ARG A 23 -1.69 -18.62 5.64
N PRO A 24 -1.38 -18.95 4.37
CA PRO A 24 -0.46 -18.15 3.57
C PRO A 24 -1.06 -16.77 3.31
N PHE A 25 -0.24 -15.74 3.49
CA PHE A 25 -0.56 -14.36 3.12
C PHE A 25 0.54 -13.90 2.16
N THR A 26 0.16 -13.64 0.92
CA THR A 26 1.09 -13.17 -0.11
C THR A 26 0.99 -11.67 -0.20
N VAL A 27 2.16 -11.02 -0.16
CA VAL A 27 2.28 -9.57 -0.25
C VAL A 27 2.82 -9.23 -1.63
N GLN A 28 2.17 -8.31 -2.35
CA GLN A 28 2.73 -7.77 -3.58
C GLN A 28 4.01 -7.01 -3.25
N ASP A 29 5.01 -7.06 -4.12
CA ASP A 29 6.24 -6.30 -3.91
C ASP A 29 5.98 -4.81 -4.20
N TYR A 30 6.13 -3.97 -3.17
CA TYR A 30 5.87 -2.54 -3.23
C TYR A 30 6.83 -1.82 -4.17
N ASP A 31 8.13 -2.08 -4.06
CA ASP A 31 9.15 -1.40 -4.84
C ASP A 31 9.01 -1.76 -6.32
N ASN A 32 8.73 -3.03 -6.63
CA ASN A 32 8.45 -3.47 -7.99
C ASN A 32 7.16 -2.82 -8.55
N PHE A 33 6.11 -2.70 -7.74
CA PHE A 33 4.88 -2.01 -8.16
C PHE A 33 5.14 -0.53 -8.46
N LEU A 34 5.80 0.18 -7.53
CA LEU A 34 6.11 1.59 -7.69
C LEU A 34 7.09 1.85 -8.85
N ALA A 35 8.12 1.01 -9.02
CA ALA A 35 9.02 1.06 -10.17
C ALA A 35 8.25 0.93 -11.50
N GLY A 36 7.23 0.06 -11.55
CA GLY A 36 6.32 -0.06 -12.69
C GLY A 36 5.60 1.24 -13.00
N LEU A 37 5.03 1.90 -11.98
CA LEU A 37 4.38 3.21 -12.14
C LEU A 37 5.36 4.30 -12.58
N LEU A 38 6.55 4.38 -11.96
CA LEU A 38 7.58 5.37 -12.29
C LEU A 38 8.18 5.18 -13.69
N SER A 39 8.11 3.96 -14.22
CA SER A 39 8.55 3.64 -15.59
C SER A 39 7.52 4.03 -16.65
N CYS A 40 6.26 4.33 -16.27
CA CYS A 40 5.21 4.74 -17.19
C CYS A 40 5.33 6.24 -17.55
N PRO A 41 5.44 6.58 -18.85
CA PRO A 41 5.52 7.98 -19.27
C PRO A 41 4.35 8.82 -18.76
N GLY A 42 4.66 9.99 -18.18
CA GLY A 42 3.68 10.94 -17.65
C GLY A 42 3.14 10.63 -16.25
N MET A 43 3.38 9.43 -15.71
CA MET A 43 2.95 9.06 -14.36
C MET A 43 3.72 9.84 -13.30
N GLU A 44 5.04 9.89 -13.42
CA GLU A 44 5.91 10.63 -12.50
C GLU A 44 5.58 12.13 -12.48
N ALA A 45 5.37 12.74 -13.66
CA ALA A 45 4.92 14.13 -13.76
C ALA A 45 3.54 14.36 -13.11
N ALA A 46 2.65 13.36 -13.15
CA ALA A 46 1.36 13.43 -12.47
C ALA A 46 1.55 13.37 -10.94
N MET A 47 2.45 12.53 -10.45
CA MET A 47 2.77 12.43 -9.02
C MET A 47 3.40 13.73 -8.48
N GLU A 48 4.32 14.33 -9.25
CA GLU A 48 4.93 15.62 -8.93
C GLU A 48 3.90 16.74 -8.83
N ARG A 49 3.01 16.88 -9.82
CA ARG A 49 1.91 17.85 -9.74
C ARG A 49 1.01 17.60 -8.53
N GLY A 50 0.86 16.34 -8.13
CA GLY A 50 0.15 15.95 -6.92
C GLY A 50 0.77 16.43 -5.61
N THR A 51 2.05 16.81 -5.61
CA THR A 51 2.71 17.40 -4.43
C THR A 51 2.32 18.86 -4.20
N MET A 52 1.79 19.53 -5.23
CA MET A 52 1.34 20.91 -5.14
C MET A 52 0.09 20.98 -4.27
N LEU A 53 0.15 21.85 -3.27
CA LEU A 53 -0.98 22.15 -2.40
C LEU A 53 -1.80 23.31 -2.99
N ASN A 54 -3.12 23.17 -2.94
CA ASN A 54 -4.04 24.26 -3.25
C ASN A 54 -4.00 25.33 -2.15
N ASP A 55 -4.47 26.54 -2.48
CA ASP A 55 -4.61 27.60 -1.48
C ASP A 55 -5.50 27.13 -0.33
N LYS A 56 -5.15 27.56 0.89
CA LYS A 56 -5.73 27.08 2.17
C LYS A 56 -7.25 27.14 2.29
N TYR A 57 -7.93 27.86 1.39
CA TYR A 57 -9.37 28.11 1.43
C TYR A 57 -10.17 27.26 0.45
N GLU A 58 -9.53 26.48 -0.42
CA GLU A 58 -10.20 25.61 -1.38
C GLU A 58 -9.70 24.16 -1.29
N LEU A 59 -10.60 23.25 -0.94
CA LEU A 59 -10.33 21.81 -0.90
C LEU A 59 -10.96 21.15 -2.14
N TRP A 60 -10.12 20.72 -3.07
CA TRP A 60 -10.55 20.04 -4.29
C TRP A 60 -10.34 18.53 -4.22
N ASP A 61 -9.42 18.09 -3.37
CA ASP A 61 -9.02 16.70 -3.22
C ASP A 61 -8.70 16.34 -1.75
N ILE A 62 -8.69 15.04 -1.43
CA ILE A 62 -8.37 14.53 -0.08
C ILE A 62 -7.00 14.99 0.41
N LYS A 63 -6.04 15.14 -0.51
CA LYS A 63 -4.67 15.57 -0.20
C LYS A 63 -4.58 17.04 0.25
N ASP A 64 -5.60 17.84 -0.04
CA ASP A 64 -5.63 19.26 0.31
C ASP A 64 -6.04 19.46 1.78
N GLY A 65 -6.61 18.43 2.41
CA GLY A 65 -7.00 18.45 3.81
C GLY A 65 -5.80 18.56 4.76
N THR A 66 -6.01 19.22 5.90
CA THR A 66 -4.97 19.44 6.93
C THR A 66 -4.32 18.15 7.41
N GLY A 67 -5.07 17.06 7.47
CA GLY A 67 -4.54 15.75 7.86
C GLY A 67 -3.41 15.21 6.97
N ILE A 68 -3.27 15.69 5.72
CA ILE A 68 -2.16 15.35 4.82
C ILE A 68 -1.12 16.48 4.78
N THR A 69 -1.57 17.73 4.74
CA THR A 69 -0.67 18.89 4.57
C THR A 69 0.12 19.23 5.83
N GLU A 70 -0.35 18.83 7.02
CA GLU A 70 0.32 19.02 8.30
C GLU A 70 1.24 17.86 8.68
N ILE A 71 1.29 16.78 7.88
CA ILE A 71 2.21 15.68 8.15
C ILE A 71 3.64 16.20 8.00
N ALA A 72 4.39 16.21 9.10
CA ALA A 72 5.81 16.54 9.08
C ALA A 72 6.62 15.33 8.61
N GLY A 73 7.56 15.54 7.69
CA GLY A 73 8.56 14.57 7.27
C GLY A 73 9.59 14.24 8.37
N PRO A 74 10.52 13.32 8.09
CA PRO A 74 11.57 12.94 9.05
C PRO A 74 12.48 14.12 9.45
N ASP A 75 12.53 15.18 8.64
CA ASP A 75 13.28 16.42 8.91
C ASP A 75 12.47 17.49 9.66
N GLY A 76 11.24 17.17 10.09
CA GLY A 76 10.36 18.08 10.82
C GLY A 76 9.68 19.16 9.96
N LYS A 77 9.92 19.18 8.64
CA LYS A 77 9.26 20.08 7.69
C LYS A 77 8.02 19.41 7.07
N PRO A 78 7.09 20.15 6.46
CA PRO A 78 5.95 19.54 5.77
C PRO A 78 6.40 18.47 4.76
N PHE A 79 5.69 17.33 4.74
CA PHE A 79 5.96 16.24 3.82
C PHE A 79 5.58 16.63 2.40
N MET A 80 4.39 17.20 2.19
CA MET A 80 3.93 17.71 0.90
C MET A 80 4.23 19.21 0.81
N ASP A 81 5.39 19.58 0.25
CA ASP A 81 5.88 20.96 0.25
C ASP A 81 5.93 21.64 -1.14
N GLY A 82 5.20 21.08 -2.12
CA GLY A 82 4.98 21.72 -3.42
C GLY A 82 6.25 21.86 -4.27
N LEU A 83 6.95 20.74 -4.50
CA LEU A 83 8.16 20.66 -5.34
C LEU A 83 9.37 21.46 -4.83
N GLN A 84 9.42 21.78 -3.53
CA GLN A 84 10.59 22.46 -2.95
C GLN A 84 11.83 21.55 -2.83
N ARG A 85 11.68 20.27 -3.16
CA ARG A 85 12.72 19.24 -3.06
C ARG A 85 12.93 18.51 -4.37
N SER A 86 14.13 17.94 -4.51
CA SER A 86 14.48 17.08 -5.64
C SER A 86 13.96 15.65 -5.49
N ASP A 87 13.56 15.23 -4.27
CA ASP A 87 12.96 13.92 -4.00
C ASP A 87 11.47 13.89 -4.38
N LEU A 88 10.92 12.71 -4.70
CA LEU A 88 9.50 12.54 -5.00
C LEU A 88 8.73 11.96 -3.81
N ARG A 89 7.93 12.78 -3.15
CA ARG A 89 7.22 12.38 -1.94
C ARG A 89 5.84 11.83 -2.22
N LEU A 90 5.59 10.62 -1.76
CA LEU A 90 4.38 9.88 -2.09
C LEU A 90 3.50 9.66 -0.85
N ALA A 91 2.28 10.19 -0.90
CA ALA A 91 1.27 9.98 0.12
C ALA A 91 0.28 8.90 -0.35
N TRP A 92 0.01 7.91 0.51
CA TRP A 92 -0.87 6.79 0.19
C TRP A 92 -2.07 6.73 1.12
N SER A 93 -3.24 6.38 0.58
CA SER A 93 -4.42 6.02 1.36
C SER A 93 -4.54 4.51 1.41
N LEU A 94 -4.47 3.95 2.62
CA LEU A 94 -4.68 2.52 2.87
C LEU A 94 -6.17 2.25 3.10
N SER A 95 -6.73 1.33 2.33
CA SER A 95 -8.05 0.75 2.54
C SER A 95 -7.89 -0.72 2.92
N VAL A 96 -8.54 -1.10 4.01
CA VAL A 96 -8.77 -2.50 4.33
C VAL A 96 -10.28 -2.70 4.38
N ASP A 97 -10.78 -3.69 3.65
CA ASP A 97 -12.22 -3.99 3.59
C ASP A 97 -12.48 -5.51 3.57
N TRP A 98 -13.65 -5.94 4.05
CA TRP A 98 -14.01 -7.32 4.30
C TRP A 98 -15.21 -7.73 3.47
N PHE A 99 -15.07 -8.84 2.75
CA PHE A 99 -16.13 -9.31 1.87
C PHE A 99 -16.26 -10.83 1.87
N ASN A 100 -17.44 -11.28 1.44
CA ASN A 100 -17.67 -12.70 1.21
C ASN A 100 -17.25 -13.09 -0.21
N PRO A 101 -16.19 -13.90 -0.38
CA PRO A 101 -15.69 -14.25 -1.71
C PRO A 101 -16.67 -15.14 -2.50
N HIS A 102 -17.68 -15.69 -1.85
CA HIS A 102 -18.74 -16.50 -2.48
C HIS A 102 -20.04 -15.72 -2.71
N GLY A 103 -20.04 -14.41 -2.43
CA GLY A 103 -21.21 -13.55 -2.48
C GLY A 103 -22.18 -13.75 -1.31
N ASN A 104 -23.04 -12.75 -1.10
CA ASN A 104 -24.02 -12.77 -0.02
C ASN A 104 -25.30 -13.50 -0.48
N LYS A 105 -25.51 -14.74 -0.01
CA LYS A 105 -26.74 -15.52 -0.22
C LYS A 105 -27.42 -15.78 1.12
N ILE A 106 -28.76 -15.69 1.16
CA ILE A 106 -29.59 -15.85 2.38
C ILE A 106 -29.29 -17.17 3.12
N ALA A 107 -29.02 -18.26 2.38
CA ALA A 107 -28.66 -19.57 2.93
C ALA A 107 -27.19 -19.98 2.66
N GLY A 108 -26.33 -19.02 2.30
CA GLY A 108 -24.93 -19.29 1.97
C GLY A 108 -24.02 -19.38 3.21
N LYS A 109 -22.93 -20.15 3.11
CA LYS A 109 -21.87 -20.14 4.13
C LYS A 109 -21.25 -18.74 4.18
N LYS A 110 -21.29 -18.10 5.36
CA LYS A 110 -20.57 -16.85 5.61
C LYS A 110 -19.08 -17.17 5.72
N LYS A 111 -18.30 -16.66 4.78
CA LYS A 111 -16.83 -16.58 4.88
C LYS A 111 -16.46 -15.12 4.68
N SER A 112 -15.49 -14.63 5.43
CA SER A 112 -14.94 -13.30 5.26
C SER A 112 -13.47 -13.40 4.87
N VAL A 113 -13.08 -12.65 3.85
CA VAL A 113 -11.69 -12.39 3.45
C VAL A 113 -11.50 -10.88 3.39
N GLY A 114 -10.28 -10.41 3.62
CA GLY A 114 -9.97 -8.98 3.60
C GLY A 114 -9.19 -8.56 2.36
N SER A 115 -9.54 -7.47 1.71
CA SER A 115 -8.66 -6.79 0.75
C SER A 115 -7.84 -5.73 1.48
N MET A 116 -6.53 -5.70 1.25
CA MET A 116 -5.66 -4.60 1.65
C MET A 116 -5.15 -3.91 0.38
N ALA A 117 -5.66 -2.72 0.09
CA ALA A 117 -5.32 -1.97 -1.13
C ALA A 117 -4.95 -0.52 -0.79
N MET A 118 -4.11 0.08 -1.62
CA MET A 118 -3.64 1.44 -1.41
C MET A 118 -3.78 2.27 -2.68
N ALA A 119 -4.22 3.51 -2.50
CA ALA A 119 -4.36 4.49 -3.56
C ALA A 119 -3.31 5.59 -3.39
N LEU A 120 -2.58 5.91 -4.46
CA LEU A 120 -1.57 6.97 -4.47
C LEU A 120 -2.25 8.34 -4.55
N LEU A 121 -2.22 9.10 -3.45
CA LEU A 121 -2.95 10.38 -3.34
C LEU A 121 -2.38 11.47 -4.24
N ASN A 122 -1.10 11.37 -4.60
CA ASN A 122 -0.47 12.26 -5.56
C ASN A 122 -1.11 12.18 -6.95
N LEU A 123 -1.66 11.03 -7.35
CA LEU A 123 -2.33 10.92 -8.64
C LEU A 123 -3.66 11.66 -8.61
N PRO A 124 -4.06 12.35 -9.70
CA PRO A 124 -5.37 12.96 -9.80
C PRO A 124 -6.47 11.88 -9.74
N PRO A 125 -7.71 12.23 -9.33
CA PRO A 125 -8.81 11.27 -9.22
C PRO A 125 -9.07 10.45 -10.49
N SER A 126 -8.81 11.04 -11.67
CA SER A 126 -8.95 10.38 -12.98
C SER A 126 -7.96 9.23 -13.21
N LEU A 127 -6.86 9.17 -12.46
CA LEU A 127 -5.85 8.10 -12.52
C LEU A 127 -5.80 7.26 -11.25
N ARG A 128 -6.00 7.88 -10.07
CA ARG A 128 -5.78 7.28 -8.75
C ARG A 128 -6.50 5.95 -8.51
N TYR A 129 -7.75 5.83 -8.97
CA TYR A 129 -8.60 4.66 -8.71
C TYR A 129 -8.70 3.69 -9.89
N LYS A 130 -7.88 3.88 -10.93
CA LYS A 130 -7.79 2.88 -12.00
C LYS A 130 -7.13 1.61 -11.44
N ALA A 131 -7.60 0.46 -11.89
CA ALA A 131 -7.15 -0.84 -11.37
C ALA A 131 -5.63 -1.02 -11.52
N GLU A 132 -5.02 -0.50 -12.59
CA GLU A 132 -3.58 -0.54 -12.83
C GLU A 132 -2.75 0.34 -11.88
N ASN A 133 -3.37 1.33 -11.22
CA ASN A 133 -2.70 2.27 -10.32
C ASN A 133 -2.99 2.01 -8.84
N LEU A 134 -3.88 1.05 -8.54
CA LEU A 134 -4.15 0.60 -7.18
C LEU A 134 -3.13 -0.46 -6.78
N TYR A 135 -2.41 -0.19 -5.68
CA TYR A 135 -1.48 -1.15 -5.11
C TYR A 135 -2.26 -2.15 -4.24
N LEU A 136 -2.32 -3.41 -4.65
CA LEU A 136 -2.94 -4.46 -3.86
C LEU A 136 -1.87 -5.08 -2.96
N VAL A 137 -1.75 -4.58 -1.73
CA VAL A 137 -0.83 -5.13 -0.72
C VAL A 137 -1.03 -6.64 -0.61
N GLY A 138 -2.28 -7.08 -0.49
CA GLY A 138 -2.61 -8.50 -0.46
C GLY A 138 -4.06 -8.78 -0.09
N VAL A 139 -4.41 -10.06 -0.08
CA VAL A 139 -5.72 -10.55 0.36
C VAL A 139 -5.55 -11.30 1.68
N ILE A 140 -6.11 -10.75 2.75
CA ILE A 140 -6.14 -11.38 4.07
C ILE A 140 -7.00 -12.64 3.99
N PRO A 141 -6.41 -13.83 4.24
CA PRO A 141 -7.14 -15.08 4.17
C PRO A 141 -8.14 -15.21 5.32
N GLY A 142 -9.31 -15.75 4.99
CA GLY A 142 -10.38 -16.04 5.94
C GLY A 142 -10.09 -17.23 6.88
N PRO A 143 -11.12 -17.81 7.51
CA PRO A 143 -12.55 -17.74 7.15
C PRO A 143 -13.35 -16.62 7.84
N ARG A 144 -12.75 -15.91 8.80
CA ARG A 144 -13.36 -14.82 9.55
C ARG A 144 -12.45 -13.61 9.52
N GLU A 145 -13.02 -12.48 9.92
CA GLU A 145 -12.28 -11.25 10.15
C GLU A 145 -11.25 -11.46 11.27
N PRO A 146 -10.01 -10.99 11.12
CA PRO A 146 -9.06 -10.96 12.22
C PRO A 146 -9.59 -10.07 13.36
N SER A 147 -9.23 -10.40 14.59
CA SER A 147 -9.43 -9.51 15.73
C SER A 147 -8.56 -8.25 15.62
N LEU A 148 -8.78 -7.30 16.54
CA LEU A 148 -8.00 -6.07 16.64
C LEU A 148 -6.49 -6.30 16.74
N ASP A 149 -6.06 -7.38 17.39
CA ASP A 149 -4.64 -7.69 17.51
C ASP A 149 -4.13 -8.53 16.32
N GLU A 150 -4.96 -9.43 15.79
CA GLU A 150 -4.59 -10.30 14.66
C GLU A 150 -4.33 -9.50 13.37
N ILE A 151 -5.02 -8.36 13.18
CA ILE A 151 -4.84 -7.51 11.99
C ILE A 151 -3.42 -6.92 11.93
N ASN A 152 -2.78 -6.67 13.08
CA ASN A 152 -1.43 -6.12 13.13
C ASN A 152 -0.41 -7.03 12.44
N HIS A 153 -0.62 -8.35 12.47
CA HIS A 153 0.24 -9.29 11.76
C HIS A 153 0.15 -9.16 10.24
N PHE A 154 -1.00 -8.71 9.71
CA PHE A 154 -1.19 -8.45 8.28
C PHE A 154 -0.75 -7.04 7.88
N LEU A 155 -0.78 -6.08 8.81
CA LEU A 155 -0.28 -4.72 8.60
C LEU A 155 1.25 -4.63 8.73
N GLN A 156 1.90 -5.57 9.43
CA GLN A 156 3.35 -5.55 9.64
C GLN A 156 4.16 -5.39 8.34
N PRO A 157 3.88 -6.11 7.24
CA PRO A 157 4.59 -5.90 5.98
C PRO A 157 4.47 -4.46 5.47
N VAL A 158 3.31 -3.81 5.63
CA VAL A 158 3.10 -2.40 5.25
C VAL A 158 4.05 -1.48 6.02
N VAL A 159 4.18 -1.71 7.33
CA VAL A 159 5.14 -0.97 8.16
C VAL A 159 6.58 -1.26 7.74
N ASP A 160 6.90 -2.52 7.42
CA ASP A 160 8.26 -2.94 7.09
C ASP A 160 8.81 -2.27 5.82
N PHE A 161 7.99 -1.99 4.80
CA PHE A 161 8.44 -1.24 3.62
C PHE A 161 8.24 0.27 3.72
N PHE A 162 7.18 0.78 4.36
CA PHE A 162 6.98 2.24 4.47
C PHE A 162 7.83 2.92 5.53
N LEU A 163 8.15 2.26 6.65
CA LEU A 163 8.92 2.92 7.71
C LEU A 163 10.36 3.27 7.27
N PRO A 164 11.09 2.38 6.56
CA PRO A 164 12.38 2.75 5.97
C PRO A 164 12.22 3.80 4.86
N ALA A 165 11.27 3.63 3.94
CA ALA A 165 11.02 4.59 2.87
C ALA A 165 10.68 5.99 3.40
N TRP A 166 9.93 6.07 4.49
CA TRP A 166 9.61 7.34 5.16
C TRP A 166 10.84 8.03 5.77
N LYS A 167 11.78 7.25 6.34
CA LYS A 167 12.96 7.79 7.02
C LYS A 167 14.06 8.20 6.05
N ASP A 168 14.35 7.31 5.11
CA ASP A 168 15.57 7.35 4.29
C ASP A 168 15.25 7.55 2.80
N GLY A 169 14.00 7.38 2.39
CA GLY A 169 13.60 7.31 0.99
C GLY A 169 13.95 5.96 0.35
N THR A 170 13.47 5.75 -0.87
CA THR A 170 13.78 4.60 -1.72
C THR A 170 14.43 5.11 -3.01
N TRP A 171 15.65 4.67 -3.28
CA TRP A 171 16.36 5.05 -4.50
C TRP A 171 15.98 4.14 -5.67
N PHE A 172 15.33 4.70 -6.68
CA PHE A 172 15.09 4.04 -7.96
C PHE A 172 16.21 4.40 -8.92
N THR A 173 16.91 3.41 -9.46
CA THR A 173 18.08 3.63 -10.34
C THR A 173 17.73 4.27 -11.68
N LYS A 174 16.45 4.19 -12.09
CA LYS A 174 15.94 4.79 -13.32
C LYS A 174 14.43 4.97 -13.23
N THR A 175 13.93 6.13 -13.65
CA THR A 175 12.50 6.39 -13.86
C THR A 175 12.26 6.94 -15.27
N SER A 176 10.99 7.16 -15.65
CA SER A 176 10.67 7.73 -16.97
C SER A 176 11.23 9.15 -17.15
N LEU A 177 11.31 9.96 -16.10
CA LEU A 177 11.86 11.33 -16.20
C LEU A 177 13.32 11.44 -15.73
N HIS A 178 13.79 10.51 -14.89
CA HIS A 178 15.13 10.56 -14.30
C HIS A 178 15.93 9.32 -14.71
N PRO A 179 16.65 9.38 -15.86
CA PRO A 179 17.44 8.25 -16.35
C PRO A 179 18.62 7.88 -15.43
N GLU A 180 19.12 8.86 -14.65
CA GLU A 180 20.21 8.70 -13.67
C GLU A 180 19.71 8.28 -12.27
N GLY A 181 18.40 8.03 -12.15
CA GLY A 181 17.75 7.63 -10.91
C GLY A 181 17.16 8.78 -10.10
N ARG A 182 16.32 8.41 -9.14
CA ARG A 182 15.55 9.32 -8.30
C ARG A 182 15.31 8.75 -6.91
N LEU A 183 15.42 9.61 -5.91
CA LEU A 183 14.95 9.32 -4.55
C LEU A 183 13.45 9.60 -4.44
N CYS A 184 12.69 8.62 -3.97
CA CYS A 184 11.25 8.74 -3.69
C CYS A 184 10.96 8.47 -2.20
#